data_AF-A0A9K3P078-F1
#
_entry.id   AF-A0A9K3P078-F1
#
_cell.length_a   1.000
_cell.length_b   1.000
_cell.length_c   1.000
_cell.angle_alpha   90.00
_cell.angle_beta   90.00
_cell.angle_gamma   90.00
#
_symmetry.space_group_name_H-M   'P 1'
#
loop_
_entity.id
_entity.type
_entity.pdbx_description
1 polymer ?
#
loop_
_entity_poly.entity_id
_entity_poly.type
_entity_poly.pdbx_seq_one_letter_code
_entity_poly.pdbx_strand_id
1 'polypeptide(L)'
;MAGEDYFRIPDPVSRKARLDEGLKDLNIRFLHMDPPLQITNGTRREKRPNGRGYRYALTCWKKFMKAARIKVRDQVHYSFDENEQVLSVERVVPYVKRTK
;
A
#
# COMPACT_ATOMS: atom_id res chain seq x y z
N MET A 1 20.80 7.84 1.82
CA MET A 1 20.26 6.82 0.88
C MET A 1 19.61 5.72 1.71
N ALA A 2 18.55 5.09 1.18
CA ALA A 2 17.49 4.37 1.91
C ALA A 2 16.53 5.33 2.63
N GLY A 3 15.87 6.19 1.84
CA GLY A 3 14.88 7.14 2.35
C GLY A 3 13.74 6.42 3.05
N GLU A 4 13.45 6.88 4.26
CA GLU A 4 12.14 6.80 4.89
C GLU A 4 11.06 7.15 3.85
N ASP A 5 9.82 6.72 4.10
CA ASP A 5 8.62 7.19 3.39
C ASP A 5 8.28 6.54 2.03
N TYR A 6 7.99 5.24 1.95
CA TYR A 6 7.15 4.66 0.88
C TYR A 6 6.26 3.52 1.41
N PHE A 7 4.99 3.47 0.99
CA PHE A 7 4.11 2.33 1.25
C PHE A 7 4.55 1.16 0.36
N ARG A 8 5.15 0.14 0.97
CA ARG A 8 5.57 -1.08 0.30
C ARG A 8 4.33 -1.94 0.07
N ILE A 9 4.10 -2.31 -1.18
CA ILE A 9 3.04 -3.24 -1.53
C ILE A 9 3.47 -4.62 -1.01
N PRO A 10 2.65 -5.30 -0.21
CA PRO A 10 2.96 -6.64 0.28
C PRO A 10 3.22 -7.62 -0.87
N ASP A 11 4.22 -8.50 -0.73
CA ASP A 11 4.62 -9.47 -1.77
C ASP A 11 3.44 -10.32 -2.32
N PRO A 12 2.46 -10.76 -1.51
CA PRO A 12 1.27 -11.42 -2.04
C PRO A 12 0.45 -10.52 -2.96
N VAL A 13 0.25 -9.25 -2.59
CA VAL A 13 -0.52 -8.29 -3.39
C VAL A 13 0.22 -7.99 -4.69
N SER A 14 1.54 -7.78 -4.66
CA SER A 14 2.28 -7.49 -5.89
C SER A 14 2.27 -8.65 -6.88
N ARG A 15 2.29 -9.90 -6.40
CA ARG A 15 2.18 -11.10 -7.25
C ARG A 15 0.79 -11.23 -7.85
N LYS A 16 -0.25 -11.08 -7.04
CA LYS A 16 -1.65 -11.09 -7.49
C LYS A 16 -1.96 -9.98 -8.49
N ALA A 17 -1.36 -8.80 -8.28
CA ALA A 17 -1.43 -7.69 -9.20
C ALA A 17 -0.52 -7.84 -10.44
N ARG A 18 0.29 -8.90 -10.53
CA ARG A 18 1.23 -9.15 -11.64
C ARG A 18 2.11 -7.94 -11.96
N LEU A 19 2.65 -7.28 -10.93
CA LEU A 19 3.50 -6.09 -11.09
C LEU A 19 4.88 -6.41 -11.67
N ASP A 20 5.25 -7.69 -11.68
CA ASP A 20 6.43 -8.24 -12.33
C ASP A 20 6.31 -8.36 -13.85
N GLU A 21 5.11 -8.64 -14.35
CA GLU A 21 4.82 -8.64 -15.80
C GLU A 21 4.77 -7.20 -16.35
N GLY A 22 4.34 -6.24 -15.53
CA GLY A 22 4.34 -4.82 -15.90
C GLY A 22 3.86 -3.93 -14.76
N LEU A 23 4.49 -2.76 -14.61
CA LEU A 23 4.00 -1.75 -13.67
C LEU A 23 2.65 -1.25 -14.17
N LYS A 24 1.67 -1.27 -13.28
CA LYS A 24 0.31 -0.80 -13.52
C LYS A 24 -0.17 0.03 -12.34
N ASP A 25 -1.17 0.84 -12.56
CA ASP A 25 -1.83 1.57 -11.49
C ASP A 25 -2.68 0.60 -10.66
N LEU A 26 -2.70 0.81 -9.34
CA LEU A 26 -3.57 0.08 -8.43
C LEU A 26 -4.73 0.96 -8.01
N ASN A 27 -5.94 0.41 -8.11
CA ASN A 27 -7.11 0.98 -7.47
C ASN A 27 -7.08 0.62 -6.00
N ILE A 28 -7.29 1.60 -5.15
CA ILE A 28 -7.24 1.45 -3.70
C ILE A 28 -8.54 2.01 -3.13
N ARG A 29 -9.27 1.17 -2.41
CA ARG A 29 -10.55 1.52 -1.81
C ARG A 29 -10.42 1.54 -0.29
N PHE A 30 -10.75 2.67 0.33
CA PHE A 30 -10.73 2.88 1.77
C PHE A 30 -12.14 2.63 2.33
N LEU A 31 -12.41 1.39 2.72
CA LEU A 31 -13.71 0.97 3.26
C LEU A 31 -13.90 1.41 4.72
N HIS A 32 -12.81 1.70 5.43
CA HIS A 32 -12.85 2.22 6.81
C HIS A 32 -13.25 3.69 6.90
N MET A 33 -13.43 4.37 5.77
CA MET A 33 -13.89 5.76 5.70
C MET A 33 -15.39 5.83 5.45
N ASP A 34 -16.03 6.89 5.96
CA ASP A 34 -17.44 7.20 5.70
C ASP A 34 -17.56 8.63 5.12
N PRO A 35 -17.95 8.78 3.83
CA PRO A 35 -18.20 7.72 2.86
C PRO A 35 -16.90 7.01 2.40
N PRO A 36 -16.98 5.77 1.87
CA PRO A 36 -15.83 5.06 1.33
C PRO A 36 -15.16 5.86 0.21
N LEU A 37 -13.83 5.98 0.27
CA LEU A 37 -13.05 6.72 -0.72
C LEU A 37 -12.27 5.76 -1.61
N GLN A 38 -12.22 6.02 -2.91
CA GLN A 38 -11.37 5.28 -3.85
C GLN A 38 -10.35 6.21 -4.49
N ILE A 39 -9.11 5.76 -4.60
CA ILE A 39 -8.06 6.44 -5.33
C ILE A 39 -7.35 5.46 -6.27
N THR A 40 -6.82 5.99 -7.36
CA THR A 40 -5.89 5.26 -8.23
C THR A 40 -4.47 5.77 -7.96
N ASN A 41 -3.52 4.86 -7.81
CA ASN A 41 -2.13 5.22 -7.52
C ASN A 41 -1.18 4.34 -8.31
N GLY A 42 -0.19 4.98 -8.93
CA GLY A 42 0.81 4.27 -9.72
C GLY A 42 1.71 3.40 -8.86
N THR A 43 2.31 2.39 -9.50
CA THR A 43 3.29 1.52 -8.86
C THR A 43 4.69 1.79 -9.42
N ARG A 44 5.70 1.58 -8.57
CA ARG A 44 7.12 1.63 -8.94
C ARG A 44 7.82 0.37 -8.49
N ARG A 45 8.82 -0.03 -9.28
CA ARG A 45 9.72 -1.14 -8.98
C ARG A 45 10.94 -0.64 -8.22
N GLU A 46 11.30 -1.32 -7.15
CA GLU A 46 12.51 -1.06 -6.38
C GLU A 46 13.38 -2.31 -6.30
N LYS A 47 14.71 -2.14 -6.40
CA LYS A 47 15.65 -3.21 -6.08
C LYS A 47 15.62 -3.46 -4.57
N ARG A 48 15.59 -4.73 -4.16
CA ARG A 48 15.71 -5.06 -2.73
C ARG A 48 17.11 -4.67 -2.23
N PRO A 49 17.25 -4.17 -0.99
CA PRO A 49 18.56 -3.79 -0.44
C PRO A 49 19.59 -4.93 -0.41
N ASN A 50 19.12 -6.18 -0.31
CA ASN A 50 19.95 -7.39 -0.32
C ASN A 50 20.37 -7.82 -1.74
N GLY A 51 20.08 -7.04 -2.78
CA GLY A 51 20.41 -7.33 -4.17
C GLY A 51 19.61 -8.47 -4.82
N ARG A 52 18.75 -9.17 -4.07
CA ARG A 52 17.98 -10.31 -4.57
C ARG A 52 16.58 -9.91 -5.00
N GLY A 53 16.43 -9.62 -6.28
CA GLY A 53 15.15 -9.35 -6.91
C GLY A 53 14.57 -7.98 -6.61
N TYR A 54 13.27 -7.85 -6.90
CA TYR A 54 12.55 -6.60 -6.83
C TYR A 54 11.46 -6.62 -5.75
N ARG A 55 11.02 -5.42 -5.38
CA ARG A 55 9.80 -5.19 -4.60
C ARG A 55 9.05 -4.01 -5.22
N TYR A 56 7.80 -3.86 -4.86
CA TYR A 56 6.92 -2.85 -5.45
C TYR A 56 6.41 -1.89 -4.38
N ALA A 57 6.23 -0.63 -4.77
CA ALA A 57 5.72 0.41 -3.91
C ALA A 57 4.79 1.34 -4.68
N LEU A 58 3.97 2.10 -3.97
CA LEU A 58 3.17 3.17 -4.58
C LEU A 58 4.07 4.36 -4.93
N THR A 59 3.83 4.99 -6.08
CA THR A 59 4.57 6.18 -6.52
C THR A 59 4.31 7.38 -5.60
N CYS A 60 3.05 7.56 -5.17
CA CYS A 60 2.61 8.66 -4.33
C CYS A 60 2.09 8.17 -2.97
N TRP A 61 2.94 7.56 -2.15
CA TRP A 61 2.50 6.99 -0.87
C TRP A 61 2.01 8.05 0.16
N LYS A 62 2.58 9.27 0.17
CA LYS A 62 2.13 10.37 1.07
C LYS A 62 0.67 10.73 0.79
N LYS A 63 0.29 10.74 -0.50
CA LYS A 63 -1.10 10.96 -0.95
C LYS A 63 -2.01 9.83 -0.46
N PHE A 64 -1.56 8.59 -0.57
CA PHE A 64 -2.26 7.42 -0.03
C PHE A 64 -2.50 7.54 1.48
N MET A 65 -1.46 7.80 2.28
CA MET A 65 -1.61 7.91 3.73
C MET A 65 -2.54 9.07 4.13
N LYS A 66 -2.39 10.23 3.49
CA LYS A 66 -3.25 11.40 3.73
C LYS A 66 -4.71 11.09 3.41
N ALA A 67 -4.96 10.46 2.26
CA ALA A 67 -6.30 10.05 1.86
C ALA A 67 -6.89 9.02 2.85
N ALA A 68 -6.10 8.02 3.23
CA ALA A 68 -6.51 6.95 4.13
C ALA A 68 -6.59 7.34 5.61
N ARG A 69 -6.08 8.53 5.99
CA ARG A 69 -5.89 8.98 7.38
C ARG A 69 -5.05 8.00 8.23
N ILE A 70 -4.03 7.38 7.61
CA ILE A 70 -3.11 6.40 8.21
C ILE A 70 -1.80 7.08 8.65
N LYS A 71 -1.23 6.67 9.79
CA LYS A 71 0.11 7.07 10.27
C LYS A 71 1.12 5.92 10.15
N VAL A 72 2.42 6.25 10.18
CA VAL A 72 3.58 5.36 9.90
C VAL A 72 3.74 4.14 10.83
N ARG A 73 2.82 3.87 11.74
CA ARG A 73 2.86 2.68 12.63
C ARG A 73 1.50 2.02 12.82
N ASP A 74 0.47 2.57 12.20
CA ASP A 74 -0.88 2.02 12.33
C ASP A 74 -0.92 0.65 11.66
N GLN A 75 -1.69 -0.25 12.25
CA GLN A 75 -1.92 -1.56 11.68
C GLN A 75 -3.07 -1.47 10.67
N VAL A 76 -2.80 -1.89 9.43
CA VAL A 76 -3.73 -1.78 8.31
C VAL A 76 -4.19 -3.18 7.93
N HIS A 77 -5.49 -3.43 8.01
CA HIS A 77 -6.12 -4.64 7.48
C HIS A 77 -6.58 -4.37 6.06
N TYR A 78 -6.20 -5.26 5.15
CA TYR A 78 -6.48 -5.10 3.74
C TYR A 78 -6.78 -6.44 3.08
N SER A 79 -7.55 -6.39 2.00
CA SER A 79 -7.77 -7.48 1.04
C SER A 79 -7.46 -6.99 -0.36
N PHE A 80 -7.13 -7.91 -1.26
CA PHE A 80 -6.87 -7.60 -2.66
C PHE A 80 -7.77 -8.46 -3.53
N ASP A 81 -8.61 -7.79 -4.33
CA ASP A 81 -9.42 -8.43 -5.36
C ASP A 81 -8.60 -8.54 -6.65
N GLU A 82 -8.36 -9.77 -7.09
CA GLU A 82 -7.59 -10.05 -8.30
C GLU A 82 -8.36 -9.75 -9.60
N ASN A 83 -9.68 -9.91 -9.57
CA ASN A 83 -10.52 -9.70 -10.74
C ASN A 83 -10.68 -8.20 -11.02
N GLU A 84 -10.93 -7.43 -9.97
CA GLU A 84 -11.11 -5.98 -10.08
C GLU A 84 -9.79 -5.20 -9.96
N GLN A 85 -8.70 -5.87 -9.58
CA GLN A 85 -7.38 -5.25 -9.29
C GLN A 85 -7.50 -4.13 -8.23
N VAL A 86 -8.30 -4.37 -7.19
CA VAL A 86 -8.58 -3.40 -6.12
C VAL A 86 -7.94 -3.85 -4.81
N LEU A 87 -7.13 -2.96 -4.22
CA LEU A 87 -6.64 -3.07 -2.84
C LEU A 87 -7.64 -2.40 -1.90
N SER A 88 -8.41 -3.19 -1.17
CA SER A 88 -9.38 -2.71 -0.18
C SER A 88 -8.72 -2.59 1.18
N VAL A 89 -8.70 -1.38 1.74
CA VAL A 89 -8.32 -1.12 3.14
C VAL A 89 -9.59 -1.20 3.98
N GLU A 90 -9.72 -2.28 4.74
CA GLU A 90 -10.92 -2.63 5.49
C GLU A 90 -10.95 -1.95 6.86
N ARG A 91 -9.79 -1.87 7.51
CA ARG A 91 -9.67 -1.34 8.87
C ARG A 91 -8.28 -0.78 9.12
N VAL A 92 -8.22 0.32 9.86
CA VAL A 92 -6.97 0.90 10.37
C VAL A 92 -7.04 0.91 11.89
N VAL A 93 -6.06 0.30 12.56
CA VAL A 93 -5.92 0.31 14.02
C VAL A 93 -4.77 1.26 14.37
N PRO A 94 -5.06 2.40 15.02
CA PRO A 94 -4.04 3.37 15.38
C PRO A 94 -3.00 2.78 16.32
N TYR A 95 -1.72 3.09 16.09
CA TYR A 95 -0.67 2.74 17.02
C TYR A 95 -0.78 3.59 18.30
N VAL A 96 -1.04 2.94 19.43
CA VAL A 96 -0.99 3.57 20.76
C VAL A 96 0.36 3.30 21.39
N LYS A 97 1.20 4.32 21.51
CA LYS A 97 2.46 4.23 22.25
C LYS A 97 2.10 4.06 23.73
N ARG A 98 2.27 2.85 24.29
CA ARG A 98 2.19 2.66 25.74
C ARG A 98 3.34 3.42 26.38
N THR A 99 3.03 4.51 27.07
CA THR A 99 3.96 5.17 27.99
C THR A 99 4.15 4.22 29.18
N LYS A 100 5.39 3.78 29.42
CA LYS A 100 5.76 3.11 30.67
C LYS A 100 5.92 4.15 31.76
#